data_AF-A0A3D4TD71-F1
#
_entry.id   AF-A0A3D4TD71-F1
#
_cell.length_a   1.000
_cell.length_b   1.000
_cell.length_c   1.000
_cell.angle_alpha   90.00
_cell.angle_beta   90.00
_cell.angle_gamma   90.00
#
_symmetry.space_group_name_H-M   'P 1'
#
loop_
_entity.id
_entity.type
_entity.pdbx_description
1 polymer ?
#
loop_
_entity_poly.entity_id
_entity_poly.type
_entity_poly.pdbx_seq_one_letter_code
_entity_poly.pdbx_strand_id
1 'polypeptide(L)'
;HDANAIHSTPIDNSQKILLMIEDVDVVGIDEAQFFDDQIMHVCETLATRGIRVIVAGLDMDYMGKPFGQMPNLLATADYITKLHAICVKCGNIANISYRKTKETGQVLLGEKDVYEPRCRKCYHDGD
;
A
#
# COMPACT_ATOMS: atom_id res chain seq x y z
N HIS A 1 6.47 -5.00 15.15
CA HIS A 1 5.17 -5.36 14.57
C HIS A 1 4.31 -5.78 15.72
N ASP A 2 3.40 -4.92 16.14
CA ASP A 2 2.38 -5.29 17.12
C ASP A 2 1.53 -6.41 16.53
N ALA A 3 1.26 -7.45 17.32
CA ALA A 3 0.58 -8.68 16.89
C ALA A 3 -0.93 -8.50 16.62
N ASN A 4 -1.37 -7.28 16.37
CA ASN A 4 -2.76 -6.97 16.06
C ASN A 4 -3.03 -7.33 14.61
N ALA A 5 -3.93 -8.29 14.40
CA ALA A 5 -4.42 -8.70 13.10
C ALA A 5 -5.93 -8.56 13.07
N ILE A 6 -6.47 -8.08 11.96
CA ILE A 6 -7.90 -8.04 11.68
C ILE A 6 -8.20 -9.17 10.71
N HIS A 7 -9.29 -9.90 10.93
CA HIS A 7 -9.73 -10.92 9.98
C HIS A 7 -10.08 -10.24 8.64
N SER A 8 -9.40 -10.64 7.57
CA SER A 8 -9.63 -10.13 6.23
C SER A 8 -10.04 -11.26 5.28
N THR A 9 -10.85 -10.94 4.28
CA THR A 9 -11.21 -11.89 3.23
C THR A 9 -10.32 -11.64 2.01
N PRO A 10 -9.43 -12.57 1.63
CA PRO A 10 -8.61 -12.41 0.45
C PRO A 10 -9.48 -12.47 -0.81
N ILE A 11 -9.18 -11.61 -1.77
CA ILE A 11 -9.87 -11.52 -3.06
C ILE A 11 -8.84 -11.38 -4.17
N ASP A 12 -9.18 -11.93 -5.33
CA ASP A 12 -8.40 -11.98 -6.56
C ASP A 12 -8.76 -10.85 -7.55
N ASN A 13 -9.88 -10.17 -7.33
CA ASN A 13 -10.38 -9.10 -8.16
C ASN A 13 -11.15 -8.07 -7.31
N SER A 14 -10.91 -6.78 -7.55
CA SER A 14 -11.49 -5.70 -6.74
C SER A 14 -13.03 -5.64 -6.83
N GLN A 15 -13.63 -6.01 -7.96
CA GLN A 15 -15.09 -5.96 -8.14
C GLN A 15 -15.83 -6.94 -7.24
N LYS A 16 -15.17 -8.00 -6.76
CA LYS A 16 -15.76 -8.92 -5.76
C LYS A 16 -16.13 -8.22 -4.47
N ILE A 17 -15.45 -7.13 -4.12
CA ILE A 17 -15.82 -6.30 -2.97
C ILE A 17 -17.29 -5.92 -3.11
N LEU A 18 -17.70 -5.30 -4.24
CA LEU A 18 -19.08 -4.86 -4.46
C LEU A 18 -20.15 -5.98 -4.37
N LEU A 19 -19.77 -7.23 -4.61
CA LEU A 19 -20.66 -8.39 -4.53
C LEU A 19 -20.79 -8.96 -3.10
N MET A 20 -19.80 -8.70 -2.25
CA MET A 20 -19.71 -9.25 -0.90
C MET A 20 -20.32 -8.35 0.16
N ILE A 21 -20.54 -7.07 -0.15
CA ILE A 21 -20.98 -6.08 0.83
C ILE A 21 -22.49 -5.96 0.82
N GLU A 22 -23.09 -6.28 1.96
CA GLU A 22 -24.47 -5.98 2.30
C GLU A 22 -24.45 -5.38 3.72
N ASP A 23 -25.13 -4.23 3.90
CA ASP A 23 -25.34 -3.58 5.19
C ASP A 23 -24.08 -3.33 6.05
N VAL A 24 -23.05 -2.68 5.47
CA VAL A 24 -21.86 -2.23 6.22
C VAL A 24 -21.68 -0.71 6.18
N ASP A 25 -21.13 -0.16 7.26
CA ASP A 25 -20.78 1.27 7.35
C ASP A 25 -19.35 1.58 6.90
N VAL A 26 -18.44 0.60 7.01
CA VAL A 26 -16.99 0.79 6.78
C VAL A 26 -16.40 -0.39 6.01
N VAL A 27 -15.55 -0.10 5.03
CA VAL A 27 -14.75 -1.09 4.29
C VAL A 27 -13.27 -0.76 4.42
N GLY A 28 -12.49 -1.72 4.95
CA GLY A 28 -11.03 -1.65 5.02
C GLY A 28 -10.38 -2.44 3.90
N ILE A 29 -9.44 -1.84 3.19
CA ILE A 29 -8.69 -2.44 2.08
C ILE A 29 -7.20 -2.33 2.43
N ASP A 30 -6.54 -3.46 2.63
CA ASP A 30 -5.10 -3.52 2.93
C ASP A 30 -4.32 -4.00 1.71
N GLU A 31 -3.04 -3.64 1.66
CA GLU A 31 -2.13 -3.97 0.55
C GLU A 31 -2.66 -3.56 -0.85
N ALA A 32 -3.33 -2.40 -0.91
CA ALA A 32 -4.05 -1.91 -2.08
C ALA A 32 -3.22 -1.77 -3.37
N GLN A 33 -1.88 -1.68 -3.25
CA GLN A 33 -0.98 -1.64 -4.39
C GLN A 33 -1.01 -2.91 -5.26
N PHE A 34 -1.50 -4.04 -4.73
CA PHE A 34 -1.64 -5.30 -5.47
C PHE A 34 -2.97 -5.45 -6.21
N PHE A 35 -3.90 -4.52 -6.01
CA PHE A 35 -5.20 -4.58 -6.68
C PHE A 35 -5.13 -4.13 -8.15
N ASP A 36 -6.09 -4.63 -8.91
CA ASP A 36 -6.31 -4.29 -10.32
C ASP A 36 -6.77 -2.82 -10.52
N ASP A 37 -6.89 -2.41 -11.78
CA ASP A 37 -7.28 -1.05 -12.15
C ASP A 37 -8.72 -0.66 -11.78
N GLN A 38 -9.55 -1.63 -11.41
CA GLN A 38 -10.94 -1.39 -11.02
C GLN A 38 -11.07 -0.94 -9.56
N ILE A 39 -10.02 -1.05 -8.74
CA ILE A 39 -10.08 -0.69 -7.31
C ILE A 39 -10.51 0.76 -7.08
N MET A 40 -10.09 1.68 -7.95
CA MET A 40 -10.49 3.08 -7.86
C MET A 40 -12.01 3.23 -8.07
N HIS A 41 -12.56 2.56 -9.07
CA HIS A 41 -14.00 2.58 -9.34
C HIS A 41 -14.81 1.97 -8.19
N VAL A 42 -14.29 0.89 -7.58
CA VAL A 42 -14.90 0.26 -6.41
C VAL A 42 -14.93 1.22 -5.23
N CYS A 43 -13.80 1.85 -4.88
CA CYS A 43 -13.73 2.83 -3.80
C CYS A 43 -14.70 4.00 -4.01
N GLU A 44 -14.73 4.56 -5.22
CA GLU A 44 -15.64 5.67 -5.56
C GLU A 44 -17.11 5.27 -5.44
N THR A 45 -17.46 4.07 -5.91
CA THR A 45 -18.82 3.54 -5.82
C THR A 45 -19.27 3.39 -4.38
N LEU A 46 -18.38 2.93 -3.49
CA LEU A 46 -18.68 2.76 -2.07
C LEU A 46 -18.79 4.09 -1.33
N ALA A 47 -17.84 5.01 -1.58
CA ALA A 47 -17.88 6.35 -1.01
C ALA A 47 -19.16 7.10 -1.42
N THR A 48 -19.56 7.01 -2.69
CA THR A 48 -20.81 7.61 -3.21
C THR A 48 -22.06 7.04 -2.53
N ARG A 49 -22.02 5.78 -2.09
CA ARG A 49 -23.12 5.15 -1.31
C ARG A 49 -23.12 5.57 0.17
N GLY A 50 -22.20 6.42 0.60
CA GLY A 50 -22.05 6.86 1.98
C GLY A 50 -21.25 5.90 2.86
N ILE A 51 -20.61 4.88 2.29
CA ILE A 51 -19.79 3.91 3.01
C ILE A 51 -18.39 4.49 3.19
N ARG A 52 -17.86 4.43 4.42
CA ARG A 52 -16.48 4.88 4.69
C ARG A 52 -15.48 3.84 4.18
N VAL A 53 -14.64 4.23 3.21
CA VAL A 53 -13.57 3.37 2.70
C VAL A 53 -12.23 3.79 3.31
N ILE A 54 -11.51 2.84 3.88
CA ILE A 54 -10.15 3.03 4.42
C ILE A 54 -9.21 2.16 3.63
N VAL A 55 -8.25 2.79 2.95
CA VAL A 55 -7.29 2.10 2.09
C VAL A 55 -5.88 2.24 2.68
N ALA A 56 -5.17 1.12 2.81
CA ALA A 56 -3.77 1.04 3.18
C ALA A 56 -2.97 0.33 2.09
N GLY A 57 -1.74 0.79 1.87
CA GLY A 57 -0.85 0.21 0.87
C GLY A 57 0.46 0.99 0.71
N LEU A 58 1.40 0.38 -0.01
CA LEU A 58 2.67 0.99 -0.39
C LEU A 58 2.47 1.94 -1.56
N ASP A 59 2.78 3.22 -1.39
CA ASP A 59 2.65 4.21 -2.46
C ASP A 59 3.72 4.08 -3.55
N MET A 60 4.87 3.49 -3.21
CA MET A 60 5.98 3.23 -4.12
C MET A 60 6.54 1.82 -4.01
N ASP A 61 7.05 1.30 -5.12
CA ASP A 61 7.80 0.04 -5.17
C ASP A 61 9.24 0.22 -4.66
N TYR A 62 10.00 -0.89 -4.66
CA TYR A 62 11.39 -0.88 -4.20
C TYR A 62 12.34 -0.03 -5.07
N MET A 63 11.93 0.31 -6.29
CA MET A 63 12.66 1.19 -7.20
C MET A 63 12.33 2.68 -6.97
N GLY A 64 11.44 2.98 -6.02
CA GLY A 64 10.93 4.33 -5.77
C GLY A 64 9.94 4.82 -6.83
N LYS A 65 9.33 3.90 -7.61
CA LYS A 65 8.32 4.23 -8.60
C LYS A 65 6.92 4.07 -8.02
N PRO A 66 5.92 4.81 -8.52
CA PRO A 66 4.55 4.64 -8.05
C PRO A 66 4.05 3.19 -8.17
N PHE A 67 3.41 2.64 -7.14
CA PHE A 67 3.03 1.23 -7.09
C PHE A 67 1.54 1.03 -7.40
N GLY A 68 1.25 0.30 -8.49
CA GLY A 68 -0.10 -0.13 -8.82
C GLY A 68 -1.05 1.05 -9.00
N GLN A 69 -2.24 0.95 -8.41
CA GLN A 69 -3.26 2.01 -8.45
C GLN A 69 -3.16 3.02 -7.30
N MET A 70 -2.16 2.91 -6.43
CA MET A 70 -1.99 3.85 -5.32
C MET A 70 -1.94 5.31 -5.75
N PRO A 71 -1.31 5.70 -6.88
CA PRO A 71 -1.29 7.10 -7.30
C PRO A 71 -2.68 7.65 -7.62
N ASN A 72 -3.53 6.82 -8.23
CA ASN A 72 -4.89 7.19 -8.58
C ASN A 72 -5.75 7.29 -7.32
N LEU A 73 -5.61 6.33 -6.40
CA LEU A 73 -6.29 6.36 -5.09
C LEU A 73 -5.90 7.58 -4.27
N LEU A 74 -4.61 7.94 -4.26
CA LEU A 74 -4.13 9.15 -3.59
C LEU A 74 -4.68 10.43 -4.24
N ALA A 75 -4.90 10.45 -5.55
CA ALA A 75 -5.41 11.63 -6.24
C ALA A 75 -6.90 11.91 -5.94
N THR A 76 -7.67 10.88 -5.64
CA THR A 76 -9.13 10.98 -5.43
C THR A 76 -9.55 10.86 -3.97
N ALA A 77 -8.67 10.47 -3.05
CA ALA A 77 -9.01 10.31 -1.64
C ALA A 77 -9.32 11.65 -0.95
N ASP A 78 -10.39 11.67 -0.15
CA ASP A 78 -10.75 12.83 0.69
C ASP A 78 -9.67 13.15 1.75
N TYR A 79 -9.02 12.11 2.27
CA TYR A 79 -8.00 12.21 3.30
C TYR A 79 -6.81 11.32 2.98
N ILE A 80 -5.61 11.89 3.08
CA ILE A 80 -4.35 11.19 2.82
C ILE A 80 -3.46 11.30 4.06
N THR A 81 -3.07 10.15 4.61
CA THR A 81 -2.03 10.07 5.64
C THR A 81 -0.84 9.32 5.08
N LYS A 82 0.24 10.04 4.78
CA LYS A 82 1.51 9.43 4.34
C LYS A 82 2.37 9.15 5.55
N LEU A 83 2.53 7.86 5.86
CA LEU A 83 3.40 7.41 6.95
C LEU A 83 4.86 7.35 6.48
N HIS A 84 5.74 7.60 7.43
CA HIS A 84 7.18 7.62 7.22
C HIS A 84 7.87 6.69 8.21
N ALA A 85 8.81 5.91 7.70
CA ALA A 85 9.72 5.14 8.54
C ALA A 85 10.95 6.00 8.92
N ILE A 86 11.87 5.41 9.69
CA ILE A 86 13.17 6.01 10.00
C ILE A 86 14.25 5.33 9.16
N CYS A 87 15.10 6.12 8.51
CA CYS A 87 16.17 5.62 7.66
C CYS A 87 17.23 4.91 8.50
N VAL A 88 17.48 3.63 8.20
CA VAL A 88 18.45 2.81 8.94
C VAL A 88 19.90 3.26 8.76
N LYS A 89 20.21 4.04 7.71
CA LYS A 89 21.56 4.53 7.41
C LYS A 89 21.90 5.85 8.11
N CYS A 90 20.94 6.77 8.24
CA CYS A 90 21.22 8.12 8.73
C CYS A 90 20.23 8.69 9.76
N GLY A 91 19.17 7.94 10.12
CA GLY A 91 18.17 8.39 11.11
C GLY A 91 17.16 9.43 10.60
N ASN A 92 17.30 9.94 9.38
CA ASN A 92 16.31 10.84 8.77
C ASN A 92 15.01 10.11 8.41
N ILE A 93 13.97 10.88 8.08
CA ILE A 93 12.72 10.35 7.53
C ILE A 93 13.00 9.49 6.29
N ALA A 94 12.48 8.26 6.30
CA ALA A 94 12.54 7.32 5.18
C ALA A 94 11.22 7.27 4.42
N ASN A 95 11.36 7.13 3.11
CA ASN A 95 10.25 7.09 2.17
C ASN A 95 10.42 6.02 1.10
N ILE A 96 11.49 5.21 1.13
CA ILE A 96 11.75 4.17 0.14
C ILE A 96 12.00 2.86 0.86
N SER A 97 11.32 1.80 0.42
CA SER A 97 11.59 0.42 0.82
C SER A 97 12.75 -0.13 -0.01
N TYR A 98 13.99 0.10 0.42
CA TYR A 98 15.18 -0.35 -0.30
C TYR A 98 15.31 -1.88 -0.25
N ARG A 99 15.48 -2.51 -1.41
CA ARG A 99 15.76 -3.95 -1.53
C ARG A 99 17.26 -4.21 -1.46
N LYS A 100 17.67 -5.08 -0.53
CA LYS A 100 19.08 -5.49 -0.32
C LYS A 100 19.55 -6.59 -1.27
N THR A 101 18.64 -7.33 -1.88
CA THR A 101 18.97 -8.45 -2.78
C THR A 101 18.99 -8.01 -4.25
N LYS A 102 19.71 -8.77 -5.08
CA LYS A 102 19.75 -8.57 -6.55
C LYS A 102 18.56 -9.19 -7.28
N GLU A 103 17.60 -9.75 -6.55
CA GLU A 103 16.43 -10.38 -7.15
C GLU A 103 15.54 -9.32 -7.81
N THR A 104 15.06 -9.65 -9.01
CA THR A 104 14.37 -8.70 -9.90
C THR A 104 12.85 -8.82 -9.86
N GLY A 105 12.30 -9.81 -9.15
CA GLY A 105 10.85 -9.96 -9.00
C GLY A 105 10.25 -8.72 -8.33
N GLN A 106 9.17 -8.15 -8.88
CA GLN A 106 8.58 -6.91 -8.32
C GLN A 106 8.10 -7.10 -6.88
N VAL A 107 7.68 -8.32 -6.52
CA VAL A 107 7.15 -8.67 -5.20
C VAL A 107 8.00 -9.79 -4.60
N LEU A 108 8.54 -9.57 -3.39
CA LEU A 108 9.13 -10.61 -2.56
C LEU A 108 8.39 -10.59 -1.23
N LEU A 109 7.43 -11.50 -1.05
CA LEU A 109 6.61 -11.59 0.16
C LEU A 109 7.35 -12.35 1.25
N GLY A 110 7.30 -11.85 2.49
CA GLY A 110 7.66 -12.63 3.68
C GLY A 110 9.10 -12.51 4.17
N GLU A 111 9.98 -11.80 3.47
CA GLU A 111 11.38 -11.69 3.88
C GLU A 111 11.69 -10.30 4.46
N LYS A 112 11.47 -10.14 5.77
CA LYS A 112 11.85 -8.91 6.51
C LYS A 112 13.33 -8.56 6.34
N ASP A 113 14.16 -9.57 6.08
CA ASP A 113 15.58 -9.40 5.87
C ASP A 113 15.96 -8.93 4.46
N VAL A 114 14.99 -8.74 3.55
CA VAL A 114 15.25 -8.27 2.18
C VAL A 114 15.04 -6.77 2.00
N TYR A 115 14.17 -6.15 2.81
CA TYR A 115 13.85 -4.73 2.68
C TYR A 115 14.25 -3.92 3.91
N GLU A 116 14.69 -2.70 3.68
CA GLU A 116 14.92 -1.73 4.75
C GLU A 116 14.48 -0.31 4.35
N PRO A 117 14.00 0.49 5.30
CA PRO A 117 13.59 1.85 5.02
C PRO A 117 14.80 2.76 4.81
N ARG A 118 14.84 3.46 3.66
CA ARG A 118 15.86 4.47 3.34
C ARG A 118 15.24 5.82 3.00
N CYS A 119 15.98 6.89 3.31
CA CYS A 119 15.71 8.21 2.78
C CYS A 119 16.20 8.29 1.32
N ARG A 120 15.74 9.30 0.58
CA ARG A 120 16.10 9.49 -0.85
C ARG A 120 17.61 9.49 -1.09
N LYS A 121 18.39 10.15 -0.22
CA LYS A 121 19.86 10.22 -0.35
C LYS A 121 20.50 8.84 -0.18
N CYS A 122 20.26 8.17 0.94
CA CYS A 122 20.85 6.86 1.22
C CYS A 122 20.36 5.75 0.27
N TYR A 123 19.23 5.95 -0.41
CA TYR A 123 18.80 5.07 -1.50
C TYR A 123 19.73 5.19 -2.72
N HIS A 124 20.09 6.41 -3.12
CA HIS A 124 20.96 6.65 -4.29
C HIS A 124 22.45 6.44 -4.00
N ASP A 125 22.89 6.66 -2.76
CA ASP A 125 24.28 6.43 -2.36
C ASP A 125 24.65 4.93 -2.38
N GLY A 126 23.65 4.04 -2.39
CA GLY A 126 23.86 2.59 -2.39
C GLY A 126 24.31 2.07 -1.02
N ASP A 127 24.96 0.90 -1.03
CA ASP A 127 25.68 0.36 0.12
C ASP A 127 27.16 0.74 0.08
#